data_AF-A0A060C8P7-F1
#
_entry.id   AF-A0A060C8P7-F1
#
_cell.length_a   1.000
_cell.length_b   1.000
_cell.length_c   1.000
_cell.angle_alpha   90.00
_cell.angle_beta   90.00
_cell.angle_gamma   90.00
#
_symmetry.space_group_name_H-M   'P 1'
#
loop_
_entity.id
_entity.type
_entity.pdbx_description
1 polymer ?
#
loop_
_entity_poly.entity_id
_entity_poly.type
_entity_poly.pdbx_seq_one_letter_code
_entity_poly.pdbx_strand_id
1 'polypeptide(L)'
;VMWRAFVYSNENPDDRHKQAYNDFVPLDGKFRTNVMVQVKNGAIDFMPREPFHPLFGAMPQTPLLMEFQITQEYLGQSTSLVFLAPLYKECLNSDTYAKGKGSTVARIIDGSLEHHSLSGIAGVANIGNDINWCGHPLPRLTGMHLAD
;
A
#
# COMPACT_ATOMS: atom_id res chain seq x y z
N VAL A 1 -9.18 -12.78 -5.65
CA VAL A 1 -8.03 -13.13 -4.79
C VAL A 1 -7.19 -11.88 -4.62
N MET A 2 -6.87 -11.51 -3.38
CA MET A 2 -5.91 -10.44 -3.09
C MET A 2 -4.59 -11.12 -2.70
N TRP A 3 -3.59 -11.06 -3.57
CA TRP A 3 -2.30 -11.73 -3.38
C TRP A 3 -1.26 -10.74 -2.89
N ARG A 4 -0.76 -10.88 -1.67
CA ARG A 4 0.19 -9.91 -1.10
C ARG A 4 1.57 -10.02 -1.75
N ALA A 5 2.12 -8.87 -2.16
CA ALA A 5 3.47 -8.72 -2.70
C ALA A 5 4.55 -8.50 -1.62
N PHE A 6 4.18 -8.58 -0.34
CA PHE A 6 5.12 -8.50 0.77
C PHE A 6 5.92 -9.82 0.90
N VAL A 7 6.87 -10.00 0.00
CA VAL A 7 7.75 -11.17 -0.12
C VAL A 7 9.19 -10.68 -0.20
N TYR A 8 10.07 -11.28 0.60
CA TYR A 8 11.51 -11.10 0.57
C TYR A 8 12.19 -12.28 1.28
N SER A 9 13.47 -12.49 1.00
CA SER A 9 14.32 -13.50 1.64
C SER A 9 15.59 -12.87 2.18
N ASN A 10 16.01 -13.30 3.36
CA ASN A 10 17.30 -12.97 3.95
C ASN A 10 18.47 -13.74 3.31
N GLU A 11 18.19 -14.81 2.57
CA GLU A 11 19.17 -15.58 1.82
C GLU A 11 19.45 -14.98 0.44
N ASN A 12 18.57 -14.11 -0.04
CA ASN A 12 18.78 -13.38 -1.28
C ASN A 12 19.78 -12.23 -1.04
N PRO A 13 20.95 -12.22 -1.71
CA PRO A 13 21.94 -11.16 -1.53
C PRO A 13 21.55 -9.81 -2.14
N ASP A 14 20.49 -9.75 -2.96
CA ASP A 14 19.96 -8.48 -3.46
C ASP A 14 19.33 -7.64 -2.33
N ASP A 15 19.44 -6.32 -2.47
CA ASP A 15 18.79 -5.35 -1.59
C ASP A 15 17.29 -5.67 -1.43
N ARG A 16 16.84 -5.78 -0.16
CA ARG A 16 15.45 -6.01 0.23
C ARG A 16 14.47 -5.11 -0.53
N HIS A 17 14.82 -3.84 -0.74
CA HIS A 17 13.96 -2.87 -1.46
C HIS A 17 13.61 -3.31 -2.88
N LYS A 18 14.46 -4.14 -3.51
CA LYS A 18 14.31 -4.59 -4.90
C LYS A 18 13.53 -5.89 -5.01
N GLN A 19 13.48 -6.71 -3.96
CA GLN A 19 13.10 -8.11 -4.10
C GLN A 19 11.66 -8.28 -4.59
N ALA A 20 10.68 -7.62 -3.97
CA ALA A 20 9.29 -7.69 -4.43
C ALA A 20 9.11 -7.18 -5.88
N TYR A 21 9.86 -6.16 -6.29
CA TYR A 21 9.86 -5.70 -7.68
C TYR A 21 10.41 -6.79 -8.62
N ASN A 22 11.58 -7.34 -8.30
CA ASN A 22 12.24 -8.37 -9.09
C ASN A 22 11.39 -9.65 -9.21
N ASP A 23 10.64 -9.99 -8.17
CA ASP A 23 9.82 -11.20 -8.13
C ASP A 23 8.50 -11.05 -8.90
N PHE A 24 7.84 -9.88 -8.80
CA PHE A 24 6.50 -9.69 -9.36
C PHE A 24 6.46 -9.09 -10.75
N VAL A 25 7.39 -8.22 -11.14
CA VAL A 25 7.39 -7.61 -12.48
C VAL A 25 7.45 -8.65 -13.60
N PRO A 26 8.28 -9.73 -13.52
CA PRO A 26 8.27 -10.81 -14.51
C PRO A 26 6.95 -11.61 -14.59
N LEU A 27 6.03 -11.40 -13.64
CA LEU A 27 4.73 -12.05 -13.58
C LEU A 27 3.59 -11.18 -14.13
N ASP A 28 3.88 -9.95 -14.56
CA ASP A 28 2.85 -9.08 -15.13
C ASP A 28 2.12 -9.75 -16.31
N GLY A 29 0.79 -9.72 -16.29
CA GLY A 29 -0.07 -10.35 -17.30
C GLY A 29 -0.24 -11.87 -17.17
N LYS A 30 0.44 -12.51 -16.21
CA LYS A 30 0.31 -13.97 -15.98
C LYS A 30 -0.74 -14.32 -14.93
N PHE A 31 -1.20 -13.34 -14.16
CA PHE A 31 -2.25 -13.54 -13.16
C PHE A 31 -3.61 -13.74 -13.81
N ARG A 32 -4.49 -14.49 -13.14
CA ARG A 32 -5.89 -14.62 -13.57
C ARG A 32 -6.61 -13.29 -13.39
N THR A 33 -7.65 -13.06 -14.19
CA THR A 33 -8.44 -11.82 -14.21
C THR A 33 -9.12 -11.46 -12.88
N ASN A 34 -9.27 -12.42 -11.96
CA ASN A 34 -9.85 -12.21 -10.63
C ASN A 34 -8.79 -12.05 -9.52
N VAL A 35 -7.53 -11.80 -9.89
CA VAL A 35 -6.41 -11.58 -8.96
C VAL A 35 -6.00 -10.11 -8.98
N MET A 36 -5.80 -9.55 -7.79
CA MET A 36 -5.10 -8.28 -7.59
C MET A 36 -3.84 -8.55 -6.78
N VAL A 37 -2.75 -7.88 -7.12
CA VAL A 37 -1.52 -7.92 -6.32
C VAL A 37 -1.58 -6.80 -5.28
N GLN A 38 -1.62 -7.17 -4.01
CA GLN A 38 -1.73 -6.26 -2.87
C GLN A 38 -0.33 -5.79 -2.44
N VAL A 39 -0.06 -4.50 -2.58
CA VAL A 39 1.27 -3.87 -2.44
C VAL A 39 1.22 -2.83 -1.32
N LYS A 40 2.16 -2.90 -0.37
CA LYS A 40 2.32 -1.86 0.66
C LYS A 40 2.65 -0.51 0.03
N ASN A 41 2.42 0.58 0.76
CA ASN A 41 2.75 1.91 0.26
C ASN A 41 4.24 2.12 -0.04
N GLY A 42 5.14 1.39 0.63
CA GLY A 42 6.58 1.40 0.38
C GLY A 42 7.17 0.00 0.28
N ALA A 43 8.45 -0.08 -0.11
CA ALA A 43 9.13 -1.34 -0.45
C ALA A 43 9.70 -2.10 0.76
N ILE A 44 9.64 -1.53 1.97
CA ILE A 44 10.14 -2.16 3.18
C ILE A 44 8.99 -2.65 4.04
N ASP A 45 8.44 -1.83 4.94
CA ASP A 45 7.52 -2.33 5.96
C ASP A 45 6.85 -1.21 6.78
N PHE A 46 6.09 -0.33 6.13
CA PHE A 46 5.30 0.69 6.84
C PHE A 46 6.13 1.61 7.75
N MET A 47 7.40 1.85 7.40
CA MET A 47 8.24 2.77 8.15
C MET A 47 7.61 4.18 8.16
N PRO A 48 7.93 5.04 9.14
CA PRO A 48 7.31 6.36 9.29
C PRO A 48 7.33 7.23 8.02
N ARG A 49 8.32 7.01 7.15
CA ARG A 49 8.36 7.51 5.78
C ARG A 49 9.12 6.52 4.89
N GLU A 50 8.53 6.20 3.75
CA GLU A 50 9.14 5.44 2.66
C GLU A 50 8.79 6.11 1.32
N PRO A 51 9.62 5.98 0.27
CA PRO A 51 9.16 6.26 -1.09
C PRO A 51 8.00 5.32 -1.45
N PHE A 52 7.20 5.71 -2.45
CA PHE A 52 6.15 4.82 -2.95
C PHE A 52 6.77 3.52 -3.49
N HIS A 53 6.09 2.38 -3.32
CA HIS A 53 6.60 1.10 -3.79
C HIS A 53 6.78 1.08 -5.32
N PRO A 54 7.93 0.66 -5.87
CA PRO A 54 8.20 0.71 -7.32
C PRO A 54 7.35 -0.24 -8.18
N LEU A 55 6.47 -1.05 -7.57
CA LEU A 55 5.52 -1.85 -8.33
C LEU A 55 4.42 -0.97 -8.94
N PHE A 56 4.08 0.15 -8.30
CA PHE A 56 3.12 1.11 -8.85
C PHE A 56 3.68 1.71 -10.15
N GLY A 57 3.07 1.31 -11.27
CA GLY A 57 3.47 1.72 -12.62
C GLY A 57 4.33 0.70 -13.36
N ALA A 58 4.76 -0.39 -12.71
CA ALA A 58 5.61 -1.42 -13.32
C ALA A 58 4.86 -2.69 -13.76
N MET A 59 3.56 -2.81 -13.44
CA MET A 59 2.73 -3.97 -13.78
C MET A 59 1.43 -3.57 -14.49
N PRO A 60 1.50 -3.00 -15.71
CA PRO A 60 0.33 -2.45 -16.39
C PRO A 60 -0.71 -3.50 -16.84
N GLN A 61 -0.40 -4.79 -16.80
CA GLN A 61 -1.34 -5.87 -17.17
C GLN A 61 -1.97 -6.56 -15.95
N THR A 62 -1.59 -6.16 -14.73
CA THR A 62 -2.04 -6.78 -13.48
C THR A 62 -2.57 -5.72 -12.53
N PRO A 63 -3.84 -5.81 -12.10
CA PRO A 63 -4.38 -4.87 -11.14
C PRO A 63 -3.61 -4.87 -9.82
N LEU A 64 -3.20 -3.68 -9.37
CA LEU A 64 -2.54 -3.47 -8.09
C LEU A 64 -3.52 -2.92 -7.05
N LEU A 65 -3.44 -3.44 -5.83
CA LEU A 65 -4.24 -3.00 -4.69
C LEU A 65 -3.30 -2.40 -3.63
N MET A 66 -3.59 -1.20 -3.13
CA MET A 66 -2.78 -0.57 -2.09
C MET A 66 -3.03 -1.22 -0.73
N GLU A 67 -1.99 -1.42 0.08
CA GLU A 67 -2.06 -1.77 1.50
C GLU A 67 -1.43 -0.64 2.32
N PHE A 68 -2.22 -0.03 3.21
CA PHE A 68 -1.75 0.87 4.26
C PHE A 68 -1.85 0.21 5.64
N GLN A 69 -1.07 0.70 6.60
CA GLN A 69 -1.15 0.26 7.99
C GLN A 69 -1.85 1.33 8.84
N ILE A 70 -3.04 1.02 9.36
CA ILE A 70 -3.76 1.91 10.30
C ILE A 70 -3.25 1.68 11.72
N THR A 71 -2.90 0.43 12.05
CA THR A 71 -2.20 0.13 13.31
C THR A 71 -0.81 0.75 13.30
N GLN A 72 -0.38 1.31 14.43
CA GLN A 72 0.80 2.17 14.51
C GLN A 72 2.05 1.39 14.91
N GLU A 73 2.30 0.22 14.31
CA GLU A 73 3.40 -0.69 14.66
C GLU A 73 4.75 0.05 14.78
N TYR A 74 5.07 0.86 13.77
CA TYR A 74 6.32 1.63 13.67
C TYR A 74 6.16 3.11 14.06
N LEU A 75 5.01 3.48 14.63
CA LEU A 75 4.63 4.87 14.92
C LEU A 75 4.22 5.07 16.38
N GLY A 76 4.81 4.26 17.27
CA GLY A 76 4.61 4.36 18.72
C GLY A 76 3.39 3.59 19.23
N GLN A 77 2.87 2.64 18.45
CA GLN A 77 1.76 1.76 18.81
C GLN A 77 0.57 2.60 19.32
N SER A 78 -0.15 2.14 20.34
CA SER A 78 -1.26 2.91 20.92
C SER A 78 -0.84 3.98 21.94
N THR A 79 0.45 4.37 21.99
CA THR A 79 0.98 5.32 23.00
C THR A 79 1.32 6.69 22.44
N SER A 80 1.52 6.81 21.12
CA SER A 80 1.86 8.07 20.45
C SER A 80 0.71 8.56 19.59
N LEU A 81 0.48 9.87 19.57
CA LEU A 81 -0.51 10.46 18.66
C LEU A 81 0.10 10.67 17.27
N VAL A 82 -0.34 9.88 16.29
CA VAL A 82 0.08 10.03 14.89
C VAL A 82 -1.11 10.05 13.93
N PHE A 83 -1.31 11.17 13.23
CA PHE A 83 -2.34 11.32 12.20
C PHE A 83 -1.82 10.84 10.82
N LEU A 84 -2.43 9.79 10.26
CA LEU A 84 -1.89 9.06 9.10
C LEU A 84 -2.34 9.60 7.73
N ALA A 85 -3.40 10.42 7.67
CA ALA A 85 -3.93 10.92 6.40
C ALA A 85 -2.89 11.66 5.52
N PRO A 86 -1.94 12.46 6.08
CA PRO A 86 -0.89 13.09 5.28
C PRO A 86 0.03 12.07 4.60
N LEU A 87 0.39 10.98 5.29
CA LEU A 87 1.22 9.91 4.73
C LEU A 87 0.51 9.24 3.56
N TYR A 88 -0.77 8.92 3.72
CA TYR A 88 -1.56 8.30 2.65
C TYR A 88 -1.69 9.23 1.45
N LYS A 89 -1.97 10.51 1.69
CA LYS A 89 -2.09 11.52 0.62
C LYS A 89 -0.77 11.74 -0.11
N GLU A 90 0.36 11.74 0.59
CA GLU A 90 1.71 11.84 0.00
C GLU A 90 1.96 10.68 -0.97
N CYS A 91 1.70 9.45 -0.53
CA CYS A 91 1.85 8.25 -1.37
C CYS A 91 0.91 8.29 -2.58
N LEU A 92 -0.39 8.51 -2.36
CA LEU A 92 -1.41 8.51 -3.42
C LEU A 92 -1.17 9.58 -4.49
N ASN A 93 -0.64 10.74 -4.10
CA ASN A 93 -0.32 11.84 -5.02
C ASN A 93 1.03 11.69 -5.71
N SER A 94 1.86 10.73 -5.32
CA SER A 94 3.17 10.53 -5.93
C SER A 94 3.04 10.18 -7.41
N ASP A 95 3.67 10.96 -8.27
CA ASP A 95 3.68 10.74 -9.72
C ASP A 95 4.77 9.72 -10.09
N THR A 96 4.37 8.59 -10.64
CA THR A 96 5.28 7.50 -11.04
C THR A 96 5.91 7.73 -12.40
N TYR A 97 5.35 8.64 -13.20
CA TYR A 97 5.71 8.86 -14.60
C TYR A 97 5.57 7.62 -15.52
N ALA A 98 4.90 6.55 -15.07
CA ALA A 98 4.78 5.29 -15.81
C ALA A 98 4.19 5.43 -17.22
N LYS A 99 3.22 6.33 -17.41
CA LYS A 99 2.70 6.74 -18.72
C LYS A 99 2.85 8.24 -18.94
N GLY A 100 4.00 8.78 -18.53
CA GLY A 100 4.29 10.21 -18.53
C GLY A 100 3.68 10.94 -17.32
N LYS A 101 3.79 12.27 -17.33
CA LYS A 101 3.35 13.12 -16.21
C LYS A 101 1.88 12.91 -15.88
N GLY A 102 1.57 12.85 -14.60
CA GLY A 102 0.21 12.63 -14.07
C GLY A 102 -0.15 11.15 -13.92
N SER A 103 0.84 10.25 -13.89
CA SER A 103 0.67 8.82 -13.64
C SER A 103 0.76 8.55 -12.14
N THR A 104 -0.14 9.14 -11.35
CA THR A 104 -0.06 9.04 -9.88
C THR A 104 -0.37 7.63 -9.39
N VAL A 105 0.14 7.29 -8.20
CA VAL A 105 -0.18 6.02 -7.52
C VAL A 105 -1.70 5.85 -7.40
N ALA A 106 -2.45 6.91 -7.07
CA ALA A 106 -3.91 6.87 -7.03
C ALA A 106 -4.54 6.40 -8.36
N ARG A 107 -4.07 6.91 -9.49
CA ARG A 107 -4.59 6.56 -10.83
C ARG A 107 -4.24 5.15 -11.28
N ILE A 108 -3.16 4.60 -10.73
CA ILE A 108 -2.77 3.20 -10.96
C ILE A 108 -3.72 2.29 -10.16
N ILE A 109 -3.88 2.55 -8.86
CA ILE A 109 -4.67 1.66 -7.99
C ILE A 109 -6.19 1.81 -8.18
N ASP A 110 -6.68 2.96 -8.66
CA ASP A 110 -8.08 3.14 -9.05
C ASP A 110 -8.40 2.50 -10.42
N GLY A 111 -7.36 2.08 -11.15
CA GLY A 111 -7.45 1.41 -12.45
C GLY A 111 -7.66 2.35 -13.64
N SER A 112 -7.75 3.66 -13.44
CA SER A 112 -8.01 4.63 -14.51
C SER A 112 -6.85 4.79 -15.50
N LEU A 113 -5.61 4.48 -15.09
CA LEU A 113 -4.43 4.57 -15.94
C LEU A 113 -4.27 3.37 -16.88
N GLU A 114 -4.72 2.18 -16.49
CA GLU A 114 -4.60 0.92 -17.25
C GLU A 114 -5.94 0.29 -17.67
N HIS A 115 -7.07 0.88 -17.29
CA HIS A 115 -8.42 0.36 -17.52
C HIS A 115 -8.69 -0.99 -16.81
N HIS A 116 -8.17 -1.15 -15.60
CA HIS A 116 -8.49 -2.30 -14.77
C HIS A 116 -9.93 -2.24 -14.24
N SER A 117 -10.63 -3.37 -14.26
CA SER A 117 -11.99 -3.49 -13.67
C SER A 117 -11.96 -3.74 -12.16
N LEU A 118 -10.83 -4.22 -11.65
CA LEU A 118 -10.59 -4.43 -10.22
C LEU A 118 -9.67 -3.34 -9.70
N SER A 119 -10.06 -2.71 -8.60
CA SER A 119 -9.31 -1.67 -7.92
C SER A 119 -9.61 -1.72 -6.42
N GLY A 120 -8.72 -1.14 -5.61
CA GLY A 120 -8.98 -1.07 -4.17
C GLY A 120 -7.81 -0.57 -3.32
N ILE A 121 -8.15 -0.32 -2.06
CA ILE A 121 -7.24 0.01 -0.97
C ILE A 121 -7.62 -0.88 0.22
N ALA A 122 -6.64 -1.47 0.88
CA ALA A 122 -6.76 -2.17 2.14
C ALA A 122 -6.04 -1.41 3.26
N GLY A 123 -6.59 -1.49 4.47
CA GLY A 123 -6.00 -0.96 5.69
C GLY A 123 -5.83 -2.05 6.73
N VAL A 124 -4.62 -2.24 7.25
CA VAL A 124 -4.39 -3.14 8.39
C VAL A 124 -4.99 -2.48 9.63
N ALA A 125 -6.06 -3.09 10.17
CA ALA A 125 -6.88 -2.52 11.22
C ALA A 125 -6.10 -2.23 12.51
N ASN A 126 -6.52 -1.19 13.24
CA ASN A 126 -5.97 -0.79 14.55
C ASN A 126 -6.93 -1.06 15.71
N ILE A 127 -7.96 -1.88 15.51
CA ILE A 127 -8.96 -2.20 16.53
C ILE A 127 -8.59 -3.48 17.29
N GLY A 128 -9.04 -3.56 18.53
CA GLY A 128 -8.97 -4.69 19.44
C GLY A 128 -10.16 -4.69 20.40
N ASN A 129 -10.02 -5.37 21.54
CA ASN A 129 -11.07 -5.48 22.56
C ASN A 129 -11.01 -4.38 23.65
N ASP A 130 -10.17 -3.36 23.49
CA ASP A 130 -10.15 -2.18 24.36
C ASP A 130 -11.50 -1.45 24.31
N ILE A 131 -11.88 -0.78 25.41
CA ILE A 131 -13.17 -0.06 25.51
C ILE A 131 -13.30 1.01 24.40
N ASN A 132 -12.18 1.65 24.04
CA ASN A 132 -12.11 2.64 22.96
C ASN A 132 -11.74 2.04 21.60
N TRP A 133 -11.70 0.70 21.50
CA TRP A 133 -11.31 -0.13 20.35
C TRP A 133 -9.83 -0.06 19.96
N CYS A 134 -9.23 1.12 19.99
CA CYS A 134 -7.95 1.36 19.32
C CYS A 134 -6.77 1.65 20.28
N GLY A 135 -6.98 1.52 21.59
CA GLY A 135 -6.00 1.75 22.64
C GLY A 135 -5.75 3.24 22.92
N HIS A 136 -5.24 3.99 21.95
CA HIS A 136 -5.06 5.44 22.11
C HIS A 136 -6.44 6.13 22.20
N PRO A 137 -6.60 7.29 22.90
CA PRO A 137 -7.90 7.98 22.96
C PRO A 137 -8.32 8.74 21.69
N LEU A 138 -7.36 9.16 20.86
CA LEU A 138 -7.61 9.91 19.60
C LEU A 138 -7.45 9.19 18.22
N PRO A 139 -7.61 7.85 18.09
CA PRO A 139 -7.35 7.11 16.86
C PRO A 139 -8.51 7.20 15.85
N ARG A 140 -9.67 7.75 16.22
CA ARG A 140 -10.73 8.04 15.23
C ARG A 140 -10.30 9.08 14.19
N LEU A 141 -9.26 9.86 14.49
CA LEU A 141 -8.62 10.75 13.53
C LEU A 141 -7.70 9.97 12.57
N THR A 142 -7.27 8.75 12.88
CA THR A 142 -6.24 8.03 12.11
C THR A 142 -6.81 7.00 11.13
N GLY A 143 -8.08 6.60 11.29
CA GLY A 143 -8.85 5.87 10.29
C GLY A 143 -9.46 6.82 9.25
N MET A 144 -9.57 6.37 7.99
CA MET A 144 -10.34 7.10 6.98
C MET A 144 -11.72 7.40 7.54
N HIS A 145 -12.11 8.68 7.50
CA HIS A 145 -13.47 9.12 7.79
C HIS A 145 -14.40 8.36 6.83
N LEU A 146 -15.04 7.29 7.32
CA LEU A 146 -16.30 6.83 6.73
C LEU A 146 -17.28 7.94 7.11
N ALA A 147 -17.42 8.91 6.20
CA ALA A 147 -18.45 9.91 6.31
C ALA A 147 -19.81 9.19 6.29
N ASP A 148 -20.65 9.53 7.27
CA ASP A 148 -22.08 9.22 7.29
C ASP A 148 -22.78 9.80 6.05
#